data_AF-A0A957H800-F1
#
_entry.id   AF-A0A957H800-F1
#
_cell.length_a   1.000
_cell.length_b   1.000
_cell.length_c   1.000
_cell.angle_alpha   90.00
_cell.angle_beta   90.00
_cell.angle_gamma   90.00
#
_symmetry.space_group_name_H-M   'P 1'
#
loop_
_entity.id
_entity.type
_entity.pdbx_description
1 polymer ?
#
loop_
_entity_poly.entity_id
_entity_poly.type
_entity_poly.pdbx_seq_one_letter_code
_entity_poly.pdbx_strand_id
1 'polypeptide(L)'
;MSKPHSFGTWLRQQRRQRDLTQAALGELIGYATVTIRKIESEERKPSAEFAGALANYLNIPRSAQEPFLQAARQGHVPQLPAAQRPPINLPPPRNSFIGRQREQQELVRLMQPAVPRLITLVGPPGVGKTRLALQLAWATQNTFADGAYWLDLTPYRSATA
;
A
#
# COMPACT_ATOMS: atom_id res chain seq x y z
N MET A 1 -14.63 4.25 -32.78
CA MET A 1 -13.79 3.04 -32.69
C MET A 1 -12.73 3.28 -31.62
N SER A 2 -12.91 2.72 -30.42
CA SER A 2 -12.13 3.06 -29.23
C SER A 2 -10.73 2.42 -29.28
N LYS A 3 -9.67 3.23 -29.15
CA LYS A 3 -8.28 2.78 -29.25
C LYS A 3 -7.95 1.77 -28.14
N PRO A 4 -7.15 0.73 -28.41
CA PRO A 4 -6.70 -0.19 -27.37
C PRO A 4 -5.92 0.61 -26.33
N HIS A 5 -6.39 0.58 -25.09
CA HIS A 5 -5.68 1.19 -23.98
C HIS A 5 -4.43 0.35 -23.75
N SER A 6 -3.27 0.92 -24.04
CA SER A 6 -1.99 0.24 -23.93
C SER A 6 -1.27 0.60 -22.64
N PHE A 7 -0.33 -0.23 -22.22
CA PHE A 7 0.39 0.00 -20.96
C PHE A 7 1.08 1.37 -20.93
N GLY A 8 1.71 1.80 -22.02
CA GLY A 8 2.42 3.08 -22.10
C GLY A 8 1.48 4.29 -21.94
N THR A 9 0.32 4.25 -22.60
CA THR A 9 -0.69 5.32 -22.48
C THR A 9 -1.32 5.37 -21.09
N TRP A 10 -1.56 4.22 -20.47
CA TRP A 10 -2.01 4.12 -19.08
C TRP A 10 -0.97 4.62 -18.07
N LEU A 11 0.31 4.27 -18.25
CA LEU A 11 1.39 4.75 -17.37
C LEU A 11 1.46 6.28 -17.38
N ARG A 12 1.39 6.88 -18.57
CA ARG A 12 1.36 8.33 -18.75
C ARG A 12 0.16 8.97 -18.05
N GLN A 13 -1.02 8.34 -18.12
CA GLN A 13 -2.22 8.80 -17.41
C GLN A 13 -2.05 8.71 -15.89
N GLN A 14 -1.59 7.56 -15.37
CA GLN A 14 -1.37 7.35 -13.93
C GLN A 14 -0.37 8.34 -13.34
N ARG A 15 0.71 8.63 -14.08
CA ARG A 15 1.71 9.62 -13.72
C ARG A 15 1.12 11.03 -13.64
N ARG A 16 0.33 11.43 -14.65
CA ARG A 16 -0.33 12.75 -14.69
C ARG A 16 -1.38 12.92 -13.60
N GLN A 17 -2.13 11.88 -13.25
CA GLN A 17 -3.12 11.91 -12.15
C GLN A 17 -2.47 12.15 -10.78
N ARG A 18 -1.15 11.97 -10.66
CA ARG A 18 -0.36 12.18 -9.44
C ARG A 18 0.58 13.38 -9.55
N ASP A 19 0.40 14.21 -10.59
CA ASP A 19 1.20 15.41 -10.87
C ASP A 19 2.72 15.15 -10.99
N LEU A 20 3.10 13.96 -11.45
CA LEU A 20 4.51 13.57 -11.59
C LEU A 20 5.05 13.87 -12.99
N THR A 21 6.32 14.29 -13.06
CA THR A 21 7.09 14.31 -14.31
C THR A 21 7.68 12.92 -14.61
N GLN A 22 8.13 12.68 -15.85
CA GLN A 22 8.79 11.40 -16.18
C GLN A 22 10.06 11.18 -15.33
N ALA A 23 10.79 12.25 -15.02
CA ALA A 23 11.98 12.21 -14.18
C ALA A 23 11.62 11.88 -12.73
N ALA A 24 10.61 12.56 -12.17
CA ALA A 24 10.15 12.31 -10.79
C ALA A 24 9.64 10.88 -10.62
N LEU A 25 8.86 10.36 -11.57
CA LEU A 25 8.45 8.95 -11.53
C LEU A 25 9.66 8.02 -11.57
N GLY A 26 10.61 8.28 -12.47
CA GLY A 26 11.84 7.50 -12.59
C GLY A 26 12.64 7.44 -11.29
N GLU A 27 12.86 8.58 -10.63
CA GLU A 27 13.51 8.66 -9.32
C GLU A 27 12.77 7.85 -8.26
N LEU A 28 11.44 7.93 -8.21
CA LEU A 28 10.61 7.22 -7.23
C LEU A 28 10.65 5.69 -7.38
N ILE A 29 10.79 5.17 -8.61
CA ILE A 29 10.82 3.73 -8.88
C ILE A 29 12.21 3.19 -9.20
N GLY A 30 13.27 4.02 -9.17
CA GLY A 30 14.66 3.61 -9.39
C GLY A 30 15.08 3.43 -10.86
N TYR A 31 14.42 4.11 -11.81
CA TYR A 31 14.72 4.01 -13.23
C TYR A 31 15.03 5.37 -13.88
N ALA A 32 15.93 5.38 -14.86
CA ALA A 32 16.25 6.59 -15.61
C ALA A 32 15.02 7.13 -16.39
N THR A 33 14.92 8.46 -16.52
CA THR A 33 13.84 9.15 -17.27
C THR A 33 13.68 8.62 -18.69
N VAL A 34 14.78 8.27 -19.37
CA VAL A 34 14.76 7.70 -20.72
C VAL A 34 14.03 6.35 -20.76
N THR A 35 14.13 5.54 -19.71
CA THR A 35 13.39 4.27 -19.60
C THR A 35 11.90 4.55 -19.48
N ILE A 36 11.50 5.48 -18.61
CA ILE A 36 10.09 5.89 -18.47
C ILE A 36 9.54 6.37 -19.82
N ARG A 37 10.29 7.22 -20.52
CA ARG A 37 9.91 7.72 -21.85
C ARG A 37 9.71 6.57 -22.85
N LYS A 38 10.64 5.62 -22.95
CA LYS A 38 10.56 4.48 -23.88
C LYS A 38 9.39 3.53 -23.58
N ILE A 39 9.01 3.38 -22.32
CA ILE A 39 7.81 2.63 -21.93
C ILE A 39 6.55 3.41 -22.30
N GLU A 40 6.49 4.71 -22.00
CA GLU A 40 5.33 5.56 -22.33
C GLU A 40 5.11 5.73 -23.84
N SER A 41 6.18 5.73 -24.65
CA SER A 41 6.11 5.78 -26.12
C SER A 41 5.95 4.42 -26.79
N GLU A 42 5.88 3.34 -25.99
CA GLU A 42 5.74 1.95 -26.47
C GLU A 42 6.90 1.42 -27.31
N GLU A 43 8.03 2.13 -27.35
CA GLU A 43 9.27 1.67 -27.97
C GLU A 43 9.85 0.43 -27.26
N ARG A 44 9.49 0.24 -25.98
CA ARG A 44 9.94 -0.90 -25.17
C ARG A 44 8.80 -1.39 -24.28
N LYS A 45 8.67 -2.72 -24.18
CA LYS A 45 7.79 -3.36 -23.19
C LYS A 45 8.40 -3.30 -21.78
N PRO A 46 7.59 -3.14 -20.73
CA PRO A 46 8.07 -3.15 -19.36
C PRO A 46 8.67 -4.51 -18.99
N SER A 47 9.82 -4.51 -18.32
CA SER A 47 10.34 -5.74 -17.70
C SER A 47 9.50 -6.11 -16.47
N ALA A 48 9.62 -7.36 -16.02
CA ALA A 48 9.00 -7.82 -14.77
C ALA A 48 9.44 -6.96 -13.57
N GLU A 49 10.72 -6.61 -13.52
CA GLU A 49 11.31 -5.79 -12.46
C GLU A 49 10.74 -4.36 -12.48
N PHE A 50 10.63 -3.74 -13.66
CA PHE A 50 10.03 -2.42 -13.80
C PHE A 50 8.58 -2.43 -13.36
N ALA A 51 7.81 -3.42 -13.81
CA ALA A 51 6.42 -3.56 -13.43
C ALA A 51 6.29 -3.83 -11.92
N GLY A 52 7.18 -4.61 -11.31
CA GLY A 52 7.21 -4.83 -9.86
C GLY A 52 7.51 -3.55 -9.07
N ALA A 53 8.51 -2.78 -9.48
CA ALA A 53 8.85 -1.49 -8.87
C ALA A 53 7.68 -0.50 -8.95
N LEU A 54 7.03 -0.43 -10.11
CA LEU A 54 5.84 0.39 -10.31
C LEU A 54 4.64 -0.11 -9.47
N ALA A 55 4.43 -1.41 -9.35
CA ALA A 55 3.37 -2.00 -8.54
C ALA A 55 3.54 -1.67 -7.06
N ASN A 56 4.78 -1.74 -6.56
CA ASN A 56 5.12 -1.34 -5.19
C ASN A 56 4.85 0.15 -4.97
N TYR A 57 5.30 1.01 -5.89
CA TYR A 57 5.06 2.46 -5.81
C TYR A 57 3.56 2.81 -5.82
N LEU A 58 2.79 2.14 -6.67
CA LEU A 58 1.34 2.32 -6.76
C LEU A 58 0.58 1.65 -5.61
N ASN A 59 1.27 0.96 -4.68
CA ASN A 59 0.69 0.18 -3.59
C ASN A 59 -0.34 -0.85 -4.08
N ILE A 60 -0.03 -1.56 -5.17
CA ILE A 60 -0.87 -2.63 -5.69
C ILE A 60 -0.86 -3.82 -4.70
N PRO A 61 -2.02 -4.27 -4.19
CA PRO A 61 -2.12 -5.40 -3.27
C PRO A 61 -1.48 -6.66 -3.85
N ARG A 62 -0.87 -7.50 -3.01
CA ARG A 62 -0.19 -8.74 -3.47
C ARG A 62 -1.09 -9.64 -4.33
N SER A 63 -2.38 -9.71 -4.00
CA SER A 63 -3.38 -10.47 -4.77
C SER A 63 -3.55 -9.97 -6.22
N ALA A 64 -3.27 -8.69 -6.47
CA ALA A 64 -3.39 -8.05 -7.78
C ALA A 64 -2.03 -7.87 -8.48
N GLN A 65 -0.92 -8.21 -7.84
CA GLN A 65 0.42 -8.06 -8.44
C GLN A 65 0.63 -8.99 -9.63
N GLU A 66 0.27 -10.28 -9.54
CA GLU A 66 0.48 -11.22 -10.65
C GLU A 66 -0.31 -10.84 -11.93
N PRO A 67 -1.62 -10.53 -11.84
CA PRO A 67 -2.37 -10.01 -13.00
C PRO A 67 -1.78 -8.71 -13.56
N PHE A 68 -1.30 -7.82 -12.68
CA PHE A 68 -0.65 -6.57 -13.08
C PHE A 68 0.64 -6.81 -13.87
N LEU A 69 1.54 -7.66 -13.34
CA LEU A 69 2.81 -8.00 -13.98
C LEU A 69 2.56 -8.67 -15.34
N GLN A 70 1.57 -9.56 -15.41
CA GLN A 70 1.19 -10.24 -16.66
C GLN A 70 0.69 -9.24 -17.72
N ALA A 71 -0.21 -8.32 -17.34
CA ALA A 71 -0.70 -7.30 -18.25
C ALA A 71 0.43 -6.37 -18.73
N ALA A 72 1.31 -5.95 -17.82
CA ALA A 72 2.47 -5.12 -18.14
C ALA A 72 3.41 -5.80 -19.15
N ARG A 73 3.74 -7.09 -18.94
CA ARG A 73 4.58 -7.87 -19.87
C ARG A 73 3.96 -8.01 -21.26
N GLN A 74 2.63 -8.10 -21.34
CA GLN A 74 1.92 -8.18 -22.60
C GLN A 74 1.79 -6.82 -23.30
N GLY A 75 2.02 -5.71 -22.59
CA GLY A 75 1.80 -4.35 -23.08
C GLY A 75 0.34 -3.90 -23.00
N HIS A 76 -0.50 -4.67 -22.30
CA HIS A 76 -1.91 -4.37 -22.09
C HIS A 76 -2.10 -3.47 -20.87
N VAL A 77 -3.25 -2.80 -20.83
CA VAL A 77 -3.63 -2.08 -19.62
C VAL A 77 -3.92 -3.06 -18.49
N PRO A 78 -3.29 -2.87 -17.32
CA PRO A 78 -3.59 -3.68 -16.16
C PRO A 78 -5.04 -3.45 -15.75
N GLN A 79 -5.83 -4.52 -15.74
CA GLN A 79 -7.11 -4.54 -15.07
C GLN A 79 -6.84 -4.63 -13.57
N LEU A 80 -6.60 -3.46 -12.97
CA LEU A 80 -6.57 -3.37 -11.53
C LEU A 80 -7.99 -3.67 -11.05
N PRO A 81 -8.21 -4.68 -10.19
CA PRO A 81 -9.51 -4.83 -9.57
C PRO A 81 -9.86 -3.49 -8.92
N ALA A 82 -11.10 -3.01 -9.13
CA ALA A 82 -11.60 -1.84 -8.41
C ALA A 82 -11.25 -2.03 -6.94
N ALA A 83 -10.54 -1.07 -6.34
CA ALA A 83 -9.90 -1.20 -5.03
C ALA A 83 -10.83 -1.95 -4.07
N GLN A 84 -10.63 -3.27 -3.97
CA GLN A 84 -11.43 -4.07 -3.08
C GLN A 84 -10.94 -3.63 -1.72
N ARG A 85 -11.81 -2.93 -0.96
CA ARG A 85 -11.47 -2.62 0.43
C ARG A 85 -11.06 -3.95 1.05
N PRO A 86 -9.81 -4.09 1.51
CA PRO A 86 -9.38 -5.32 2.14
C PRO A 86 -10.40 -5.65 3.23
N PRO A 87 -10.80 -6.93 3.39
CA PRO A 87 -11.77 -7.30 4.40
C PRO A 87 -11.28 -6.83 5.77
N ILE A 88 -11.97 -5.86 6.36
CA ILE A 88 -11.62 -5.34 7.68
C ILE A 88 -12.24 -6.25 8.74
N ASN A 89 -11.45 -6.70 9.71
CA ASN A 89 -11.96 -7.40 10.89
C ASN A 89 -11.74 -6.60 12.19
N LEU A 90 -11.54 -5.29 12.06
CA LEU A 90 -11.35 -4.41 13.20
C LEU A 90 -12.64 -4.36 14.04
N PRO A 91 -12.55 -4.59 15.37
CA PRO A 91 -13.65 -4.31 16.28
C PRO A 91 -14.19 -2.88 16.09
N PRO A 92 -15.52 -2.69 16.06
CA PRO A 92 -16.10 -1.38 15.84
C PRO A 92 -15.72 -0.40 16.95
N PRO A 93 -15.49 0.89 16.63
CA PRO A 93 -15.23 1.91 17.64
C PRO A 93 -16.49 2.07 18.52
N ARG A 94 -16.35 1.81 19.82
CA ARG A 94 -17.49 1.80 20.76
C ARG A 94 -17.99 3.20 21.15
N ASN A 95 -17.08 4.16 21.29
CA ASN A 95 -17.33 5.51 21.81
C ASN A 95 -16.16 6.46 21.49
N SER A 96 -16.41 7.77 21.61
CA SER A 96 -15.43 8.84 21.37
C SER A 96 -14.10 8.56 22.08
N PHE A 97 -13.00 8.58 21.31
CA PHE A 97 -11.65 8.42 21.85
C PHE A 97 -11.14 9.79 22.30
N ILE A 98 -11.06 9.99 23.62
CA ILE A 98 -10.70 11.28 24.23
C ILE A 98 -9.35 11.14 24.90
N GLY A 99 -8.49 12.12 24.66
CA GLY A 99 -7.10 12.10 25.12
C GLY A 99 -6.23 11.18 24.25
N ARG A 100 -4.93 11.11 24.56
CA ARG A 100 -3.94 10.26 23.88
C ARG A 100 -3.60 10.63 22.43
N GLN A 101 -3.94 11.85 21.97
CA GLN A 101 -3.63 12.28 20.62
C GLN A 101 -2.12 12.34 20.37
N ARG A 102 -1.33 12.68 21.39
CA ARG A 102 0.14 12.69 21.31
C ARG A 102 0.69 11.29 21.06
N GLU A 103 0.26 10.32 21.85
CA GLU A 103 0.66 8.91 21.70
C GLU A 103 0.21 8.34 20.36
N GLN A 104 -1.00 8.69 19.90
CA GLN A 104 -1.47 8.28 18.57
C GLN A 104 -0.57 8.85 17.46
N GLN A 105 -0.21 10.13 17.52
CA GLN A 105 0.68 10.75 16.55
C GLN A 105 2.08 10.12 16.56
N GLU A 106 2.60 9.78 17.73
CA GLU A 106 3.87 9.07 17.88
C GLU A 106 3.81 7.70 17.22
N LEU A 107 2.76 6.93 17.47
CA LEU A 107 2.57 5.61 16.88
C LEU A 107 2.44 5.66 15.34
N VAL A 108 1.72 6.65 14.79
CA VAL A 108 1.64 6.86 13.33
C VAL A 108 3.03 7.11 12.73
N ARG A 109 3.87 7.91 13.40
CA ARG A 109 5.25 8.16 12.95
C ARG A 109 6.10 6.89 12.99
N LEU A 110 5.94 6.08 14.03
CA LEU A 110 6.67 4.81 14.17
C LEU A 110 6.28 3.78 13.10
N MET A 111 5.06 3.86 12.55
CA MET A 111 4.50 2.96 11.53
C MET A 111 4.84 3.33 10.07
N GLN A 112 5.65 4.36 9.82
CA GLN A 112 5.96 4.77 8.44
C GLN A 112 6.68 3.67 7.63
N PRO A 113 6.47 3.58 6.30
CA PRO A 113 6.64 2.36 5.49
C PRO A 113 8.08 1.83 5.27
N ALA A 114 9.08 2.35 5.98
CA ALA A 114 10.48 2.05 5.69
C ALA A 114 10.99 0.73 6.31
N VAL A 115 10.31 0.13 7.30
CA VAL A 115 10.76 -1.10 7.98
C VAL A 115 9.56 -1.87 8.55
N PRO A 116 9.50 -3.22 8.45
CA PRO A 116 8.56 -3.99 9.26
C PRO A 116 8.87 -3.81 10.75
N ARG A 117 7.91 -3.30 11.52
CA ARG A 117 8.09 -2.98 12.95
C ARG A 117 7.00 -3.62 13.80
N LEU A 118 7.44 -4.37 14.82
CA LEU A 118 6.58 -4.74 15.93
C LEU A 118 6.61 -3.60 16.95
N ILE A 119 5.44 -3.03 17.25
CA ILE A 119 5.30 -2.00 18.28
C ILE A 119 4.59 -2.63 19.48
N THR A 120 5.26 -2.63 20.64
CA THR A 120 4.70 -3.14 21.89
C THR A 120 4.21 -1.99 22.76
N LEU A 121 2.91 -1.93 23.02
CA LEU A 121 2.33 -1.00 23.98
C LEU A 121 2.44 -1.57 25.39
N VAL A 122 3.19 -0.90 26.26
CA VAL A 122 3.35 -1.28 27.67
C VAL A 122 2.66 -0.26 28.58
N GLY A 123 2.24 -0.70 29.76
CA GLY A 123 1.63 0.16 30.76
C GLY A 123 0.68 -0.57 31.70
N PRO A 124 0.18 0.11 32.75
CA PRO A 124 -0.68 -0.50 33.78
C PRO A 124 -1.92 -1.22 33.22
N PRO A 125 -2.50 -2.16 33.98
CA PRO A 125 -3.80 -2.73 33.64
C PRO A 125 -4.87 -1.62 33.53
N GLY A 126 -5.81 -1.77 32.60
CA GLY A 126 -6.91 -0.81 32.42
C GLY A 126 -6.56 0.52 31.72
N VAL A 127 -5.27 0.83 31.46
CA VAL A 127 -4.85 2.11 30.88
C VAL A 127 -5.31 2.37 29.42
N GLY A 128 -5.97 1.39 28.78
CA GLY A 128 -6.55 1.55 27.45
C GLY A 128 -5.63 1.20 26.27
N LYS A 129 -4.57 0.43 26.48
CA LYS A 129 -3.61 0.01 25.42
C LYS A 129 -4.31 -0.58 24.19
N THR A 130 -5.21 -1.54 24.40
CA THR A 130 -6.00 -2.17 23.32
C THR A 130 -6.86 -1.14 22.59
N ARG A 131 -7.44 -0.18 23.32
CA ARG A 131 -8.26 0.87 22.73
C ARG A 131 -7.44 1.83 21.88
N LEU A 132 -6.22 2.19 22.32
CA LEU A 132 -5.28 2.99 21.54
C LEU A 132 -4.82 2.25 20.27
N ALA A 133 -4.49 0.96 20.38
CA ALA A 133 -4.10 0.13 19.23
C ALA A 133 -5.23 0.02 18.18
N LEU A 134 -6.48 -0.19 18.62
CA LEU A 134 -7.64 -0.23 17.73
C LEU A 134 -7.90 1.12 17.06
N GLN A 135 -7.77 2.22 17.79
CA GLN A 135 -7.92 3.56 17.22
C GLN A 135 -6.85 3.88 16.18
N LEU A 136 -5.60 3.49 16.45
CA LEU A 136 -4.53 3.58 15.48
C LEU A 136 -4.84 2.77 14.22
N ALA A 137 -5.28 1.51 14.37
CA ALA A 137 -5.62 0.64 13.24
C ALA A 137 -6.73 1.24 12.36
N TRP A 138 -7.79 1.80 12.97
CA TRP A 138 -8.83 2.52 12.22
C TRP A 138 -8.30 3.77 11.52
N ALA A 139 -7.39 4.52 12.15
CA ALA A 139 -6.80 5.72 11.58
C ALA A 139 -5.84 5.44 10.41
N THR A 140 -5.17 4.29 10.42
CA THR A 140 -4.14 3.92 9.43
C THR A 140 -4.60 2.87 8.40
N GLN A 141 -5.85 2.40 8.47
CA GLN A 141 -6.36 1.34 7.58
C GLN A 141 -6.19 1.64 6.08
N ASN A 142 -6.22 2.92 5.67
CA ASN A 142 -6.06 3.31 4.27
C ASN A 142 -4.61 3.63 3.89
N THR A 143 -3.69 3.63 4.86
CA THR A 143 -2.26 3.86 4.65
C THR A 143 -1.57 2.61 4.11
N PHE A 144 -2.07 1.43 4.45
CA PHE A 144 -1.52 0.14 4.03
C PHE A 144 -2.35 -0.47 2.92
N ALA A 145 -1.70 -0.98 1.87
CA ALA A 145 -2.37 -1.58 0.71
C ALA A 145 -3.30 -2.74 1.10
N ASP A 146 -2.86 -3.54 2.07
CA ASP A 146 -3.60 -4.70 2.56
C ASP A 146 -4.58 -4.35 3.70
N GLY A 147 -4.64 -3.09 4.14
CA GLY A 147 -5.54 -2.64 5.21
C GLY A 147 -4.99 -2.87 6.62
N ALA A 148 -5.91 -3.01 7.58
CA ALA A 148 -5.58 -3.26 8.98
C ALA A 148 -6.44 -4.41 9.53
N TYR A 149 -5.80 -5.30 10.31
CA TYR A 149 -6.43 -6.49 10.88
C TYR A 149 -6.24 -6.57 12.39
N TRP A 150 -7.26 -7.06 13.07
CA TRP A 150 -7.20 -7.47 14.47
C TRP A 150 -6.97 -8.97 14.56
N LEU A 151 -5.89 -9.38 15.24
CA LEU A 151 -5.63 -10.78 15.55
C LEU A 151 -5.66 -10.95 17.06
N ASP A 152 -6.68 -11.65 17.55
CA ASP A 152 -6.75 -12.00 18.97
C ASP A 152 -5.79 -13.16 19.24
N LEU A 153 -4.66 -12.84 19.88
CA LEU A 153 -3.66 -13.81 20.28
C LEU A 153 -3.93 -14.43 21.66
N THR A 154 -4.98 -13.99 22.37
CA THR A 154 -5.36 -14.52 23.69
C THR A 154 -5.50 -16.04 23.75
N PRO A 155 -6.11 -16.74 22.76
CA PRO A 155 -6.27 -18.19 22.83
C PRO A 155 -4.97 -18.96 22.51
N TYR A 156 -3.94 -18.30 22.00
CA TYR A 156 -2.69 -18.95 21.61
C TYR A 156 -1.65 -18.77 22.72
N ARG A 157 -1.18 -19.90 23.26
CA ARG A 157 -0.04 -19.92 24.19
C ARG A 157 1.24 -20.15 23.39
N SER A 158 2.34 -19.58 23.87
CA SER A 158 3.67 -19.85 23.33
C SER A 158 3.93 -21.36 23.33
N ALA A 159 4.38 -21.91 22.22
CA ALA A 159 4.98 -23.24 22.23
C ALA A 159 6.24 -23.16 23.09
N THR A 160 6.22 -23.77 24.27
CA THR A 160 7.43 -24.02 25.05
C THR A 160 8.29 -24.99 24.25
N ALA A 161 9.44 -24.51 23.75
CA ALA A 161 10.53 -25.34 23.26
C ALA A 161 11.23 -26.05 24.42
#